data_AF-A0A3D5K9R9-F1
#
_entry.id   AF-A0A3D5K9R9-F1
#
_cell.length_a   1.000
_cell.length_b   1.000
_cell.length_c   1.000
_cell.angle_alpha   90.00
_cell.angle_beta   90.00
_cell.angle_gamma   90.00
#
_symmetry.space_group_name_H-M   'P 1'
#
loop_
_entity.id
_entity.type
_entity.pdbx_description
1 polymer ?
#
loop_
_entity_poly.entity_id
_entity_poly.type
_entity_poly.pdbx_seq_one_letter_code
_entity_poly.pdbx_strand_id
1 'polypeptide(L)'
;MLCIIVFEKLTDKSIIAILNTMKREFAHNGYRFYDFSQGGILHTLEINRKVNFGWLFGVKTGGRKEYIYVGEKFKEIAPERYKNF
;
A
#
# COMPACT_ATOMS: atom_id res chain seq x y z
N MET A 1 5.85 12.07 14.57
CA MET A 1 6.77 11.87 13.43
C MET A 1 6.03 11.05 12.39
N LEU A 2 5.46 11.70 11.38
CA LEU A 2 4.77 11.03 10.27
C LEU A 2 5.77 10.11 9.58
N CYS A 3 5.41 8.84 9.44
CA CYS A 3 6.21 7.84 8.74
C CYS A 3 6.20 8.17 7.24
N ILE A 4 7.03 9.14 6.85
CA ILE A 4 7.49 9.36 5.49
C ILE A 4 8.46 8.21 5.22
N ILE A 5 7.92 7.01 4.99
CA ILE A 5 8.68 5.91 4.42
C ILE A 5 9.18 6.42 3.08
N VAL A 6 10.48 6.37 2.87
CA VAL A 6 11.25 7.03 1.80
C VAL A 6 10.66 6.73 0.42
N PHE A 7 9.72 7.55 -0.03
CA PHE A 7 9.21 7.58 -1.41
C PHE A 7 10.14 8.36 -2.35
N GLU A 8 11.18 9.00 -1.82
CA GLU A 8 12.10 9.85 -2.59
C GLU A 8 12.83 9.11 -3.72
N LYS A 9 13.03 7.78 -3.58
CA LYS A 9 13.58 6.92 -4.66
C LYS A 9 12.52 6.29 -5.55
N LEU A 10 11.24 6.35 -5.19
CA LEU A 10 10.13 5.88 -6.01
C LEU A 10 9.76 6.99 -7.00
N THR A 11 10.41 6.98 -8.16
CA THR A 11 10.09 7.91 -9.27
C THR A 11 9.03 7.34 -10.22
N ASP A 12 8.69 6.06 -10.06
CA ASP A 12 7.73 5.39 -10.92
C ASP A 12 6.28 5.78 -10.59
N LYS A 13 5.70 6.59 -11.48
CA LYS A 13 4.33 7.13 -11.33
C LYS A 13 3.25 6.05 -11.27
N SER A 14 3.46 4.89 -11.91
CA SER A 14 2.47 3.81 -11.93
C SER A 14 2.38 3.10 -10.57
N ILE A 15 3.53 2.83 -9.96
CA ILE A 15 3.63 2.21 -8.64
C ILE A 15 3.06 3.17 -7.58
N ILE A 16 3.42 4.46 -7.66
CA ILE A 16 2.88 5.49 -6.77
C ILE A 16 1.35 5.60 -6.90
N ALA A 17 0.82 5.58 -8.13
CA ALA A 17 -0.62 5.66 -8.36
C ALA A 17 -1.37 4.47 -7.74
N ILE A 18 -0.83 3.25 -7.83
CA ILE A 18 -1.42 2.05 -7.21
C ILE A 18 -1.40 2.17 -5.68
N LEU A 19 -0.26 2.53 -5.09
CA LEU A 19 -0.12 2.70 -3.65
C LEU A 19 -1.05 3.80 -3.10
N ASN A 20 -1.17 4.93 -3.82
CA ASN A 20 -2.04 6.03 -3.43
C ASN A 20 -3.52 5.67 -3.56
N THR A 21 -3.90 4.99 -4.65
CA THR A 21 -5.27 4.50 -4.83
C THR A 21 -5.66 3.58 -3.68
N MET A 22 -4.77 2.68 -3.28
CA MET A 22 -5.01 1.77 -2.16
C MET A 22 -5.19 2.45 -0.82
N LYS A 23 -4.29 3.39 -0.49
CA LYS A 23 -4.41 4.17 0.75
C LYS A 23 -5.74 4.92 0.77
N ARG A 24 -6.15 5.47 -0.37
CA ARG A 24 -7.45 6.10 -0.54
C ARG A 24 -8.61 5.12 -0.34
N GLU A 25 -8.60 3.94 -0.98
CA GLU A 25 -9.67 2.94 -0.81
C GLU A 25 -9.81 2.48 0.64
N PHE A 26 -8.69 2.24 1.33
CA PHE A 26 -8.69 1.89 2.75
C PHE A 26 -9.26 3.03 3.61
N ALA A 27 -8.80 4.26 3.37
CA ALA A 27 -9.25 5.44 4.13
C ALA A 27 -10.69 5.85 3.82
N HIS A 28 -11.16 5.63 2.59
CA HIS A 28 -12.51 5.97 2.16
C HIS A 28 -13.56 5.17 2.92
N ASN A 29 -13.29 3.89 3.15
CA ASN A 29 -14.18 3.05 3.96
C ASN A 29 -14.06 3.42 5.44
N GLY A 30 -12.84 3.74 5.92
CA GLY A 30 -12.57 4.39 7.22
C GLY A 30 -12.86 3.55 8.47
N TYR A 31 -13.84 2.65 8.42
CA TYR A 31 -14.30 1.80 9.51
C TYR A 31 -13.18 0.99 10.15
N ARG A 32 -12.29 0.44 9.32
CA ARG A 32 -11.17 -0.39 9.80
C ARG A 32 -10.08 0.40 10.54
N PHE A 33 -10.12 1.74 10.57
CA PHE A 33 -9.22 2.50 11.43
C PHE A 33 -9.46 2.21 12.91
N TYR A 34 -10.70 1.84 13.29
CA TYR A 34 -11.04 1.50 14.68
C TYR A 34 -10.22 0.31 15.19
N ASP A 35 -9.97 -0.69 14.34
CA ASP A 35 -9.19 -1.89 14.67
C ASP A 35 -7.74 -1.56 15.07
N PHE A 36 -7.26 -0.36 14.73
CA PHE A 36 -5.90 0.11 15.02
C PHE A 36 -5.88 1.36 15.90
N SER A 37 -7.01 1.70 16.52
CA SER A 37 -7.11 2.78 17.50
C SER A 37 -7.00 2.18 18.89
N GLN A 38 -5.93 2.51 19.62
CA GLN A 38 -5.74 2.08 21.00
C GLN A 38 -5.57 3.32 21.87
N GLY A 39 -6.41 3.46 22.90
CA GLY A 39 -6.36 4.63 23.79
C GLY A 39 -6.61 5.97 23.09
N GLY A 40 -7.33 5.98 21.95
CA GLY A 40 -7.56 7.19 21.15
C GLY A 40 -6.39 7.60 20.25
N ILE A 41 -5.33 6.78 20.19
CA ILE A 41 -4.18 6.98 19.32
C ILE A 41 -4.28 6.00 18.15
N LEU A 42 -4.08 6.50 16.93
CA LEU A 42 -4.11 5.68 15.72
C LEU A 42 -2.73 5.09 15.42
N HIS A 43 -2.62 3.76 15.42
CA HIS A 43 -1.37 3.02 15.19
C HIS A 43 -1.05 2.86 13.71
N THR A 44 -0.65 3.97 13.06
CA THR A 44 -0.42 4.05 11.60
C THR A 44 0.64 3.10 11.05
N LEU A 45 1.65 2.70 11.85
CA LEU A 45 2.65 1.71 11.44
C LEU A 45 2.04 0.31 11.28
N GLU A 46 1.15 -0.06 12.19
CA GLU A 46 0.45 -1.35 12.15
C GLU A 46 -0.53 -1.41 10.99
N ILE A 47 -1.24 -0.30 10.74
CA ILE A 47 -2.07 -0.13 9.54
C ILE A 47 -1.23 -0.35 8.28
N ASN A 48 -0.08 0.34 8.15
CA ASN A 48 0.77 0.19 6.98
C ASN A 48 1.24 -1.26 6.77
N ARG A 49 1.63 -1.97 7.84
CA ARG A 49 2.03 -3.39 7.72
C ARG A 49 0.84 -4.27 7.32
N LYS A 50 -0.31 -4.11 7.97
CA LYS A 50 -1.49 -4.93 7.70
C LYS A 50 -2.07 -4.69 6.32
N VAL A 51 -2.18 -3.43 5.89
CA VAL A 51 -2.71 -3.06 4.58
C VAL A 51 -1.80 -3.53 3.46
N ASN A 52 -0.48 -3.40 3.60
CA ASN A 52 0.43 -3.82 2.53
C ASN A 52 0.55 -5.35 2.42
N PHE A 53 0.61 -6.07 3.53
CA PHE A 53 0.98 -7.51 3.51
C PHE A 53 -0.14 -8.47 3.93
N GLY A 54 -1.20 -7.97 4.57
CA GLY A 54 -2.28 -8.80 5.10
C GLY A 54 -3.64 -8.54 4.48
N TRP A 55 -3.73 -7.63 3.50
CA TRP A 55 -4.99 -7.26 2.86
C TRP A 55 -4.93 -7.51 1.36
N LEU A 56 -5.92 -8.26 0.87
CA LEU A 56 -6.07 -8.61 -0.53
C LEU A 56 -6.86 -7.54 -1.28
N PHE A 57 -6.24 -6.89 -2.25
CA PHE A 57 -6.85 -5.81 -3.04
C PHE A 57 -7.27 -6.30 -4.41
N GLY A 58 -8.51 -5.99 -4.79
CA GLY A 58 -8.98 -6.19 -6.15
C GLY A 58 -8.48 -5.07 -7.06
N VAL A 59 -7.69 -5.41 -8.07
CA VAL A 59 -7.14 -4.47 -9.06
C VAL A 59 -7.62 -4.88 -10.45
N LYS A 60 -7.96 -3.92 -11.31
CA LYS A 60 -8.28 -4.19 -12.71
C LYS A 60 -7.04 -3.93 -13.56
N THR A 61 -6.43 -4.99 -14.08
CA THR A 61 -5.26 -4.93 -14.97
C THR A 61 -5.63 -5.60 -16.28
N GLY A 62 -5.43 -4.93 -17.42
CA GLY A 62 -5.71 -5.51 -18.75
C GLY A 62 -7.16 -6.02 -18.94
N GLY A 63 -8.15 -5.38 -18.30
CA GLY A 63 -9.55 -5.77 -18.37
C GLY A 63 -9.96 -6.94 -17.46
N ARG A 64 -9.02 -7.58 -16.76
CA ARG A 64 -9.30 -8.66 -15.79
C ARG A 64 -9.20 -8.14 -14.37
N LYS A 65 -10.06 -8.66 -13.48
CA LYS A 65 -10.00 -8.38 -12.05
C LYS A 65 -9.04 -9.39 -11.40
N GLU A 66 -7.96 -8.87 -10.85
CA GLU A 66 -6.94 -9.64 -10.14
C GLU A 66 -6.96 -9.26 -8.66
N TYR A 67 -6.51 -10.17 -7.81
CA TYR A 67 -6.41 -9.94 -6.38
C TYR A 67 -4.96 -10.05 -5.94
N ILE A 68 -4.43 -9.00 -5.33
CA ILE A 68 -3.01 -8.90 -4.98
C ILE A 68 -2.80 -8.46 -3.54
N TYR A 69 -1.71 -8.94 -2.93
CA TYR A 69 -1.10 -8.32 -1.77
C TYR A 69 -0.08 -7.30 -2.26
N VAL A 70 -0.29 -6.03 -1.97
CA VAL A 70 0.47 -4.98 -2.64
C VAL A 70 1.90 -4.86 -2.14
N GLY A 71 2.16 -5.20 -0.89
CA GLY A 71 3.52 -5.34 -0.38
C GLY A 71 4.31 -6.44 -1.10
N GLU A 72 3.66 -7.55 -1.44
CA GLU A 72 4.29 -8.65 -2.20
C GLU A 72 4.49 -8.24 -3.66
N LYS A 73 3.49 -7.61 -4.29
CA LYS A 73 3.63 -7.13 -5.66
C LYS A 73 4.74 -6.08 -5.78
N PHE A 74 4.88 -5.22 -4.78
CA PHE A 74 5.96 -4.24 -4.70
C PHE A 74 7.34 -4.92 -4.61
N LYS A 75 7.49 -5.96 -3.77
CA LYS A 75 8.74 -6.73 -3.66
C LYS A 75 9.12 -7.46 -4.95
N GLU A 76 8.15 -7.84 -5.77
CA GLU A 76 8.39 -8.48 -7.08
C GLU A 76 8.92 -7.46 -8.09
N ILE A 77 8.23 -6.33 -8.24
CA ILE A 77 8.53 -5.34 -9.29
C ILE A 77 9.73 -4.44 -8.95
N ALA A 78 10.00 -4.19 -7.66
CA ALA A 78 11.06 -3.27 -7.27
C ALA A 78 12.46 -3.81 -7.68
N PRO A 79 12.86 -5.06 -7.37
CA PRO A 79 14.14 -5.58 -7.81
C PRO A 79 14.28 -5.66 -9.33
N GLU A 80 13.25 -6.08 -10.07
CA GLU A 80 13.30 -6.11 -11.55
C GLU A 80 13.57 -4.73 -12.16
N ARG A 81 13.04 -3.67 -11.55
CA ARG A 81 13.15 -2.30 -12.06
C ARG A 81 14.42 -1.58 -11.62
N TYR A 82 14.95 -1.91 -10.43
CA TYR A 82 16.17 -1.32 -9.87
C TYR A 82 17.43 -2.20 -10.05
N LYS A 83 17.33 -3.39 -10.67
CA LYS A 83 18.49 -4.19 -11.10
C LYS A 83 19.39 -3.48 -12.11
N ASN A 84 18.91 -2.42 -12.76
CA ASN A 84 19.61 -1.66 -13.79
C ASN A 84 20.14 -0.29 -13.30
N PHE A 85 20.26 -0.09 -11.98
CA PHE A 85 20.93 1.07 -11.38
C PHE A 85 22.24 0.67 -10.70
#